data_AF-A0A5F2BTS5-F1
#
_entry.id   AF-A0A5F2BTS5-F1
#
_cell.length_a   1.000
_cell.length_b   1.000
_cell.length_c   1.000
_cell.angle_alpha   90.00
_cell.angle_beta   90.00
_cell.angle_gamma   90.00
#
_symmetry.space_group_name_H-M   'P 1'
#
loop_
_entity.id
_entity.type
_entity.pdbx_description
1 polymer ?
#
loop_
_entity_poly.entity_id
_entity_poly.type
_entity_poly.pdbx_seq_one_letter_code
_entity_poly.pdbx_strand_id
1 'polypeptide(L)'
;MAKSSYNNPRFFDFVYDEFLAAAVDDSSTTFQEGVLFNSLTSENILELLEITGILPEIEKKEYKNVQLEISGMGQDFQRLVLISDKEILLHLRLSVQEYRLEINDYFFKEKYLIINWLQTRHPKSPSMDKSRLYPGQDVPGLGIFHQISDFIGFLILSLRLNGAVIRPEYFHDAVLFSKKFHFLTPEAQALFFALRRDFKNESIRGISTYLHSGKIRDHKNVLEWKAVEMILFLEKTLNAFVFNKKFDKKVGKILDSMKLNIVES
;
A
#
# COMPACT_ATOMS: atom_id res chain seq x y z
N MET A 1 6.54 -31.05 9.81
CA MET A 1 7.08 -29.85 9.11
C MET A 1 6.50 -29.82 7.71
N ALA A 2 5.36 -29.16 7.53
CA ALA A 2 4.80 -28.96 6.19
C ALA A 2 5.59 -27.84 5.51
N LYS A 3 6.20 -28.13 4.36
CA LYS A 3 6.76 -27.09 3.49
C LYS A 3 5.61 -26.21 3.04
N SER A 4 5.69 -24.93 3.39
CA SER A 4 4.83 -23.87 2.89
C SER A 4 4.72 -23.95 1.36
N SER A 5 3.51 -24.22 0.87
CA SER A 5 3.15 -24.26 -0.56
C SER A 5 3.25 -22.88 -1.23
N TYR A 6 3.39 -21.80 -0.45
CA TYR A 6 3.43 -20.41 -0.91
C TYR A 6 4.66 -20.05 -1.76
N ASN A 7 5.71 -20.88 -1.79
CA ASN A 7 6.88 -20.69 -2.63
C ASN A 7 6.82 -21.45 -3.97
N ASN A 8 5.68 -22.05 -4.32
CA ASN A 8 5.52 -22.77 -5.58
C ASN A 8 4.95 -21.84 -6.66
N PRO A 9 5.69 -21.51 -7.75
CA PRO A 9 5.15 -20.73 -8.85
C PRO A 9 3.89 -21.34 -9.48
N ARG A 10 3.70 -22.67 -9.39
CA ARG A 10 2.48 -23.35 -9.86
C ARG A 10 1.26 -23.18 -8.95
N PHE A 11 1.44 -22.74 -7.71
CA PHE A 11 0.30 -22.39 -6.85
C PHE A 11 -0.41 -21.15 -7.39
N PHE A 12 0.37 -20.19 -7.90
CA PHE A 12 -0.17 -19.01 -8.56
C PHE A 12 -0.94 -19.38 -9.83
N ASP A 13 -0.43 -20.31 -10.66
CA ASP A 13 -1.13 -20.74 -11.88
C ASP A 13 -2.49 -21.42 -11.59
N PHE A 14 -2.60 -22.20 -10.51
CA PHE A 14 -3.84 -22.89 -10.14
C PHE A 14 -4.92 -21.93 -9.61
N VAL A 15 -4.54 -21.01 -8.71
CA VAL A 15 -5.44 -19.95 -8.21
C VAL A 15 -5.82 -18.98 -9.35
N TYR A 16 -4.92 -18.77 -10.31
CA TYR A 16 -5.14 -17.91 -11.48
C TYR A 16 -6.27 -18.44 -12.38
N ASP A 17 -6.34 -19.74 -12.65
CA ASP A 17 -7.39 -20.33 -13.49
C ASP A 17 -8.77 -20.33 -12.82
N GLU A 18 -8.84 -20.58 -11.51
CA GLU A 18 -10.10 -20.60 -10.75
C GLU A 18 -10.68 -19.18 -10.56
N PHE A 19 -9.83 -18.18 -10.30
CA PHE A 19 -10.26 -16.77 -10.22
C PHE A 19 -10.63 -16.16 -11.58
N LEU A 20 -9.98 -16.56 -12.68
CA LEU A 20 -10.32 -16.07 -14.01
C LEU A 20 -11.69 -16.57 -14.49
N ALA A 21 -12.14 -17.72 -14.01
CA ALA A 21 -13.46 -18.29 -14.34
C ALA A 21 -14.61 -17.58 -13.61
N ALA A 22 -14.37 -16.98 -12.43
CA ALA A 22 -15.39 -16.32 -11.63
C ALA A 22 -15.70 -14.87 -12.10
N ALA A 23 -14.76 -14.21 -12.79
CA ALA A 23 -14.93 -12.84 -13.27
C ALA A 23 -15.45 -12.80 -14.73
N VAL A 24 -16.71 -13.19 -14.93
CA VAL A 24 -17.42 -13.03 -16.21
C VAL A 24 -18.73 -12.26 -15.98
N ASP A 25 -18.79 -11.10 -16.63
CA ASP A 25 -19.94 -10.25 -16.96
C ASP A 25 -21.05 -10.05 -15.91
N ASP A 26 -21.13 -8.83 -15.35
CA ASP A 26 -22.37 -8.07 -15.50
C ASP A 26 -22.13 -6.55 -15.47
N SER A 27 -22.72 -5.86 -16.43
CA SER A 27 -22.70 -4.40 -16.59
C SER A 27 -23.98 -3.75 -16.06
N SER A 28 -24.73 -4.45 -15.21
CA SER A 28 -25.86 -3.91 -14.47
C SER A 28 -25.39 -3.28 -13.14
N THR A 29 -25.46 -1.95 -13.05
CA THR A 29 -25.03 -1.17 -11.89
C THR A 29 -26.09 -1.22 -10.80
N THR A 30 -26.09 -2.29 -10.02
CA THR A 30 -26.83 -2.38 -8.77
C THR A 30 -25.84 -2.56 -7.63
N PHE A 31 -25.91 -1.72 -6.61
CA PHE A 31 -25.11 -1.91 -5.40
C PHE A 31 -25.47 -3.27 -4.77
N GLN A 32 -24.49 -4.16 -4.67
CA GLN A 32 -24.62 -5.40 -3.91
C GLN A 32 -23.71 -5.31 -2.68
N GLU A 33 -24.33 -5.26 -1.51
CA GLU A 33 -23.62 -5.39 -0.24
C GLU A 33 -22.90 -6.74 -0.19
N GLY A 34 -21.67 -6.77 0.32
CA GLY A 34 -20.88 -8.00 0.36
C GLY A 34 -20.13 -8.36 -0.93
N VAL A 35 -20.20 -7.54 -1.99
CA VAL A 35 -19.47 -7.78 -3.26
C VAL A 35 -18.54 -6.60 -3.58
N LEU A 36 -17.24 -6.84 -3.55
CA LEU A 36 -16.22 -5.84 -3.85
C LEU A 36 -16.14 -5.63 -5.37
N PHE A 37 -16.26 -4.37 -5.81
CA PHE A 37 -16.24 -3.96 -7.23
C PHE A 37 -17.26 -4.71 -8.12
N ASN A 38 -18.37 -5.17 -7.54
CA ASN A 38 -19.42 -5.96 -8.22
C ASN A 38 -18.91 -7.27 -8.88
N SER A 39 -17.75 -7.78 -8.48
CA SER A 39 -17.17 -8.99 -9.07
C SER A 39 -16.55 -9.97 -8.07
N LEU A 40 -16.15 -9.51 -6.88
CA LEU A 40 -15.52 -10.36 -5.88
C LEU A 40 -16.43 -10.49 -4.66
N THR A 41 -16.98 -11.69 -4.43
CA THR A 41 -17.88 -11.94 -3.29
C THR A 41 -17.13 -11.95 -1.97
N SER A 42 -17.87 -11.91 -0.85
CA SER A 42 -17.30 -12.02 0.49
C SER A 42 -16.52 -13.32 0.67
N GLU A 43 -16.98 -14.43 0.09
CA GLU A 43 -16.28 -15.72 0.09
C GLU A 43 -14.94 -15.63 -0.64
N ASN A 44 -14.92 -15.02 -1.85
CA ASN A 44 -13.67 -14.83 -2.58
C ASN A 44 -12.67 -13.98 -1.79
N ILE A 45 -13.15 -12.91 -1.14
CA ILE A 45 -12.29 -12.06 -0.33
C ILE A 45 -11.78 -12.79 0.91
N LEU A 46 -12.62 -13.54 1.62
CA LEU A 46 -12.19 -14.35 2.77
C LEU A 46 -11.13 -15.37 2.37
N GLU A 47 -11.31 -16.05 1.25
CA GLU A 47 -10.33 -16.99 0.71
C GLU A 47 -8.99 -16.29 0.39
N LEU A 48 -9.02 -15.13 -0.27
CA LEU A 48 -7.80 -14.35 -0.51
C LEU A 48 -7.12 -13.92 0.78
N LEU A 49 -7.88 -13.49 1.79
CA LEU A 49 -7.33 -13.11 3.10
C LEU A 49 -6.71 -14.31 3.83
N GLU A 50 -7.24 -15.52 3.65
CA GLU A 50 -6.70 -16.76 4.19
C GLU A 50 -5.39 -17.15 3.48
N ILE A 51 -5.43 -17.25 2.15
CA ILE A 51 -4.29 -17.69 1.31
C ILE A 51 -3.12 -16.71 1.40
N THR A 52 -3.38 -15.41 1.49
CA THR A 52 -2.33 -14.39 1.66
C THR A 52 -1.77 -14.35 3.07
N GLY A 53 -2.37 -15.09 4.02
CA GLY A 53 -1.93 -15.18 5.40
C GLY A 53 -2.40 -14.05 6.31
N ILE A 54 -3.31 -13.18 5.86
CA ILE A 54 -3.86 -12.09 6.69
C ILE A 54 -4.65 -12.65 7.87
N LEU A 55 -5.62 -13.54 7.61
CA LEU A 55 -6.42 -14.17 8.66
C LEU A 55 -5.56 -15.04 9.60
N PRO A 56 -4.65 -15.89 9.10
CA PRO A 56 -3.71 -16.64 9.95
C PRO A 56 -2.86 -15.75 10.88
N GLU A 57 -2.34 -14.62 10.40
CA GLU A 57 -1.56 -13.70 11.25
C GLU A 57 -2.41 -12.95 12.28
N ILE A 58 -3.68 -12.70 11.98
CA ILE A 58 -4.65 -12.14 12.93
C ILE A 58 -4.97 -13.17 14.01
N GLU A 59 -5.21 -14.43 13.65
CA GLU A 59 -5.49 -15.51 14.60
C GLU A 59 -4.32 -15.77 15.56
N LYS A 60 -3.08 -15.75 15.06
CA LYS A 60 -1.85 -15.85 15.90
C LYS A 60 -1.76 -14.76 16.97
N LYS A 61 -2.45 -13.65 16.79
CA LYS A 61 -2.54 -12.54 17.76
C LYS A 61 -3.77 -12.63 18.65
N GLU A 62 -4.40 -13.80 18.70
CA GLU A 62 -5.52 -14.15 19.58
C GLU A 62 -6.80 -13.32 19.31
N TYR A 63 -6.96 -12.83 18.09
CA TYR A 63 -8.24 -12.34 17.61
C TYR A 63 -9.09 -13.52 17.14
N LYS A 64 -10.31 -13.59 17.64
CA LYS A 64 -11.29 -14.65 17.33
C LYS A 64 -12.52 -14.02 16.69
N ASN A 65 -13.32 -14.83 16.01
CA ASN A 65 -14.58 -14.42 15.39
C ASN A 65 -14.40 -13.17 14.49
N VAL A 66 -13.38 -13.20 13.62
CA VAL A 66 -13.09 -12.08 12.71
C VAL A 66 -14.22 -12.01 11.68
N GLN A 67 -14.88 -10.86 11.63
CA GLN A 67 -15.96 -10.55 10.69
C GLN A 67 -15.41 -9.68 9.55
N LEU A 68 -15.77 -10.05 8.32
CA LEU A 68 -15.51 -9.25 7.13
C LEU A 68 -16.74 -8.42 6.80
N GLU A 69 -16.55 -7.11 6.67
CA GLU A 69 -17.56 -6.20 6.13
C GLU A 69 -17.07 -5.62 4.80
N ILE A 70 -17.88 -5.75 3.74
CA ILE A 70 -17.65 -5.12 2.44
C ILE A 70 -18.82 -4.17 2.16
N SER A 71 -18.48 -2.91 1.92
CA SER A 71 -19.44 -1.84 1.60
C SER A 71 -18.84 -0.91 0.55
N GLY A 72 -19.65 -0.12 -0.17
CA GLY A 72 -19.12 0.73 -1.22
C GLY A 72 -20.20 1.29 -2.14
N MET A 73 -19.82 2.00 -3.20
CA MET A 73 -20.69 2.34 -4.31
C MET A 73 -19.84 2.37 -5.59
N GLY A 74 -20.18 1.51 -6.56
CA GLY A 74 -19.55 1.48 -7.88
C GLY A 74 -18.03 1.26 -7.82
N GLN A 75 -17.29 1.91 -8.72
CA GLN A 75 -15.83 1.78 -8.79
C GLN A 75 -15.08 2.84 -7.98
N ASP A 76 -15.74 3.94 -7.63
CA ASP A 76 -15.09 5.11 -7.03
C ASP A 76 -14.88 4.98 -5.52
N PHE A 77 -15.63 4.09 -4.87
CA PHE A 77 -15.52 3.89 -3.44
C PHE A 77 -15.88 2.46 -3.04
N GLN A 78 -14.90 1.73 -2.55
CA GLN A 78 -15.05 0.39 -1.99
C GLN A 78 -14.35 0.34 -0.63
N ARG A 79 -14.97 -0.31 0.33
CA ARG A 79 -14.51 -0.39 1.72
C ARG A 79 -14.53 -1.84 2.17
N LEU A 80 -13.40 -2.29 2.69
CA LEU A 80 -13.22 -3.60 3.28
C LEU A 80 -12.73 -3.42 4.72
N VAL A 81 -13.44 -4.03 5.67
CA VAL A 81 -13.10 -3.94 7.09
C VAL A 81 -13.05 -5.34 7.70
N LEU A 82 -12.01 -5.61 8.50
CA LEU A 82 -11.98 -6.76 9.40
C LEU A 82 -12.19 -6.30 10.82
N ILE A 83 -13.17 -6.91 11.49
CA ILE A 83 -13.58 -6.55 12.86
C ILE A 83 -13.50 -7.79 13.75
N SER A 84 -13.01 -7.64 14.98
CA SER A 84 -13.02 -8.67 16.01
C SER A 84 -13.32 -8.02 17.36
N ASP A 85 -14.28 -8.55 18.12
CA ASP A 85 -14.67 -8.02 19.43
C ASP A 85 -15.01 -6.50 19.41
N LYS A 86 -15.65 -6.02 18.33
CA LYS A 86 -15.96 -4.59 18.04
C LYS A 86 -14.75 -3.70 17.72
N GLU A 87 -13.56 -4.27 17.68
CA GLU A 87 -12.35 -3.56 17.27
C GLU A 87 -12.09 -3.74 15.78
N ILE A 88 -11.78 -2.64 15.10
CA ILE A 88 -11.34 -2.66 13.70
C ILE A 88 -9.87 -3.10 13.67
N LEU A 89 -9.57 -4.18 12.96
CA LEU A 89 -8.22 -4.74 12.78
C LEU A 89 -7.58 -4.34 11.46
N LEU A 90 -8.38 -4.30 10.39
CA LEU A 90 -7.99 -3.86 9.06
C LEU A 90 -9.08 -2.95 8.51
N HIS A 91 -8.69 -1.81 7.95
CA HIS A 91 -9.58 -0.92 7.22
C HIS A 91 -8.91 -0.53 5.90
N LEU A 92 -9.52 -0.96 4.80
CA LEU A 92 -9.13 -0.65 3.45
C LEU A 92 -10.21 0.22 2.81
N ARG A 93 -9.79 1.30 2.16
CA ARG A 93 -10.62 2.03 1.18
C ARG A 93 -9.93 1.98 -0.16
N LEU A 94 -10.65 1.52 -1.16
CA LEU A 94 -10.17 1.25 -2.50
C LEU A 94 -11.06 1.97 -3.51
N SER A 95 -10.50 2.28 -4.66
CA SER A 95 -11.26 2.65 -5.86
C SER A 95 -10.55 2.13 -7.09
N VAL A 96 -11.26 1.98 -8.20
CA VAL A 96 -10.65 1.75 -9.51
C VAL A 96 -10.76 3.05 -10.28
N GLN A 97 -9.61 3.59 -10.69
CA GLN A 97 -9.57 4.82 -11.48
C GLN A 97 -8.75 4.61 -12.73
N GLU A 98 -9.15 5.32 -13.77
CA GLU A 98 -8.37 5.42 -14.99
C GLU A 98 -7.33 6.52 -14.82
N TYR A 99 -6.07 6.15 -14.99
CA TYR A 99 -4.94 6.99 -14.70
C TYR A 99 -4.25 7.38 -16.01
N ARG A 100 -4.06 8.69 -16.20
CA ARG A 100 -3.35 9.23 -17.36
C ARG A 100 -1.91 9.49 -16.96
N LEU A 101 -1.00 8.70 -17.52
CA LEU A 101 0.42 8.83 -17.30
C LEU A 101 1.05 9.51 -18.52
N GLU A 102 1.70 10.64 -18.30
CA GLU A 102 2.51 11.32 -19.31
C GLU A 102 3.99 11.03 -19.05
N ILE A 103 4.62 10.31 -19.96
CA ILE A 103 5.99 9.81 -19.78
C ILE A 103 6.77 9.98 -21.08
N ASN A 104 7.77 10.87 -21.07
CA ASN A 104 8.59 11.17 -22.24
C ASN A 104 7.75 11.47 -23.50
N ASP A 105 6.73 12.32 -23.36
CA ASP A 105 5.81 12.74 -24.43
C ASP A 105 4.84 11.64 -24.92
N TYR A 106 4.81 10.47 -24.27
CA TYR A 106 3.79 9.43 -24.46
C TYR A 106 2.69 9.52 -23.41
N PHE A 107 1.45 9.29 -23.84
CA PHE A 107 0.28 9.22 -22.97
C PHE A 107 -0.21 7.78 -22.88
N PHE A 108 -0.27 7.26 -21.66
CA PHE A 108 -0.88 5.97 -21.35
C PHE A 108 -2.13 6.21 -20.51
N LYS A 109 -3.19 5.47 -20.81
CA LYS A 109 -4.48 5.58 -20.12
C LYS A 109 -4.92 4.18 -19.74
N GLU A 110 -4.69 3.83 -18.49
CA GLU A 110 -4.87 2.47 -17.98
C GLU A 110 -5.63 2.51 -16.65
N LYS A 111 -6.25 1.40 -16.26
CA LYS A 111 -6.98 1.30 -14.99
C LYS A 111 -6.07 0.79 -13.88
N TYR A 112 -6.14 1.45 -12.73
CA TYR A 112 -5.36 1.11 -11.54
C TYR A 112 -6.25 0.97 -10.32
N LEU A 113 -5.83 0.08 -9.41
CA LEU A 113 -6.38 0.03 -8.07
C LEU A 113 -5.79 1.18 -7.25
N ILE A 114 -6.63 2.11 -6.82
CA ILE A 114 -6.22 3.22 -5.95
C ILE A 114 -6.46 2.80 -4.51
N ILE A 115 -5.39 2.81 -3.71
CA ILE A 115 -5.45 2.57 -2.27
C ILE A 115 -5.64 3.92 -1.60
N ASN A 116 -6.91 4.27 -1.35
CA ASN A 116 -7.30 5.54 -0.73
C ASN A 116 -7.03 5.55 0.77
N TRP A 117 -7.05 4.38 1.41
CA TRP A 117 -6.75 4.22 2.82
C TRP A 117 -6.33 2.78 3.11
N LEU A 118 -5.27 2.62 3.91
CA LEU A 118 -4.88 1.34 4.48
C LEU A 118 -4.50 1.57 5.94
N GLN A 119 -5.23 0.92 6.85
CA GLN A 119 -4.91 0.95 8.26
C GLN A 119 -4.98 -0.46 8.82
N THR A 120 -3.96 -0.85 9.58
CA THR A 120 -3.99 -2.04 10.42
C THR A 120 -3.86 -1.63 11.87
N ARG A 121 -4.56 -2.31 12.76
CA ARG A 121 -4.59 -2.01 14.20
C ARG A 121 -4.47 -3.31 14.98
N HIS A 122 -3.64 -3.28 16.02
CA HIS A 122 -3.48 -4.34 17.00
C HIS A 122 -3.85 -3.86 18.41
N PRO A 123 -5.14 -3.63 18.72
CA PRO A 123 -5.59 -3.15 20.04
C PRO A 123 -5.18 -4.01 21.24
N LYS A 124 -5.01 -5.33 21.05
CA LYS A 124 -4.59 -6.26 22.12
C LYS A 124 -3.09 -6.18 22.43
N SER A 125 -2.33 -5.29 21.76
CA SER A 125 -0.89 -5.22 21.95
C SER A 125 -0.54 -4.84 23.41
N PRO A 126 0.28 -5.64 24.11
CA PRO A 126 0.59 -5.42 25.52
C PRO A 126 1.47 -4.18 25.77
N SER A 127 2.10 -3.62 24.74
CA SER A 127 2.97 -2.43 24.84
C SER A 127 2.30 -1.23 24.18
N MET A 128 1.38 -0.60 24.91
CA MET A 128 0.81 0.72 24.58
C MET A 128 1.76 1.88 24.96
N ASP A 129 3.07 1.69 24.80
CA ASP A 129 3.99 2.81 24.94
C ASP A 129 3.79 3.76 23.75
N LYS A 130 3.12 4.89 24.00
CA LYS A 130 2.80 5.90 22.98
C LYS A 130 4.05 6.39 22.23
N SER A 131 5.23 6.35 22.85
CA SER A 131 6.49 6.73 22.19
C SER A 131 6.90 5.77 21.05
N ARG A 132 6.28 4.59 20.99
CA ARG A 132 6.54 3.56 19.97
C ARG A 132 5.55 3.61 18.79
N LEU A 133 4.55 4.48 18.86
CA LEU A 133 3.59 4.67 17.77
C LEU A 133 4.22 5.54 16.66
N TYR A 134 3.86 5.24 15.42
CA TYR A 134 4.15 6.16 14.32
C TYR A 134 3.14 7.33 14.36
N PRO A 135 3.48 8.50 13.78
CA PRO A 135 2.52 9.58 13.57
C PRO A 135 1.24 9.06 12.90
N GLY A 136 0.07 9.51 13.35
CA GLY A 136 -1.23 9.05 12.86
C GLY A 136 -1.74 7.73 13.45
N GLN A 137 -0.93 7.01 14.25
CA GLN A 137 -1.37 5.79 14.93
C GLN A 137 -1.89 6.07 16.34
N ASP A 138 -3.00 5.41 16.68
CA ASP A 138 -3.57 5.37 18.02
C ASP A 138 -3.18 4.09 18.78
N VAL A 139 -2.97 2.99 18.05
CA VAL A 139 -2.47 1.71 18.53
C VAL A 139 -1.43 1.13 17.56
N PRO A 140 -0.58 0.18 17.97
CA PRO A 140 0.36 -0.47 17.05
C PRO A 140 -0.37 -1.15 15.88
N GLY A 141 0.26 -1.20 14.71
CA GLY A 141 -0.24 -1.99 13.59
C GLY A 141 -0.07 -3.50 13.80
N LEU A 142 -0.76 -4.30 12.99
CA LEU A 142 -0.68 -5.77 13.04
C LEU A 142 0.69 -6.31 12.58
N GLY A 143 1.47 -5.52 11.82
CA GLY A 143 2.75 -5.97 11.29
C GLY A 143 2.63 -6.93 10.10
N ILE A 144 1.48 -6.95 9.44
CA ILE A 144 1.13 -7.88 8.34
C ILE A 144 1.26 -7.26 6.95
N PHE A 145 2.13 -6.26 6.78
CA PHE A 145 2.22 -5.51 5.52
C PHE A 145 2.59 -6.40 4.32
N HIS A 146 3.39 -7.44 4.54
CA HIS A 146 3.74 -8.38 3.47
C HIS A 146 2.50 -9.08 2.92
N GLN A 147 1.65 -9.60 3.82
CA GLN A 147 0.40 -10.27 3.49
C GLN A 147 -0.58 -9.31 2.80
N ILE A 148 -0.69 -8.07 3.30
CA ILE A 148 -1.48 -7.01 2.66
C ILE A 148 -0.99 -6.69 1.25
N SER A 149 0.33 -6.63 1.06
CA SER A 149 0.92 -6.37 -0.26
C SER A 149 0.61 -7.48 -1.26
N ASP A 150 0.56 -8.73 -0.81
CA ASP A 150 0.22 -9.86 -1.67
C ASP A 150 -1.28 -9.91 -1.96
N PHE A 151 -2.12 -9.60 -0.96
CA PHE A 151 -3.57 -9.40 -1.15
C PHE A 151 -3.89 -8.31 -2.19
N ILE A 152 -3.22 -7.15 -2.12
CA ILE A 152 -3.33 -6.10 -3.14
C ILE A 152 -2.92 -6.64 -4.52
N GLY A 153 -1.86 -7.45 -4.59
CA GLY A 153 -1.43 -8.11 -5.83
C GLY A 153 -2.51 -9.00 -6.43
N PHE A 154 -3.16 -9.83 -5.61
CA PHE A 154 -4.30 -10.64 -6.05
C PHE A 154 -5.47 -9.78 -6.52
N LEU A 155 -5.83 -8.72 -5.79
CA LEU A 155 -6.91 -7.82 -6.24
C LEU A 155 -6.64 -7.20 -7.61
N ILE A 156 -5.41 -6.75 -7.87
CA ILE A 156 -5.02 -6.19 -9.18
C ILE A 156 -5.21 -7.25 -10.28
N LEU A 157 -4.81 -8.49 -10.03
CA LEU A 157 -4.96 -9.60 -10.98
C LEU A 157 -6.43 -9.98 -11.21
N SER A 158 -7.20 -10.20 -10.15
CA SER A 158 -8.61 -10.60 -10.22
C SER A 158 -9.47 -9.54 -10.90
N LEU A 159 -9.13 -8.27 -10.75
CA LEU A 159 -9.83 -7.13 -11.38
C LEU A 159 -9.26 -6.77 -12.76
N ARG A 160 -8.26 -7.50 -13.25
CA ARG A 160 -7.57 -7.26 -14.54
C ARG A 160 -7.06 -5.83 -14.70
N LEU A 161 -6.42 -5.31 -13.65
CA LEU A 161 -5.89 -3.94 -13.59
C LEU A 161 -4.39 -3.91 -13.93
N ASN A 162 -3.89 -2.76 -14.37
CA ASN A 162 -2.49 -2.60 -14.81
C ASN A 162 -1.53 -2.33 -13.64
N GLY A 163 -2.05 -2.27 -12.41
CA GLY A 163 -1.26 -1.98 -11.23
C GLY A 163 -2.07 -1.36 -10.09
N ALA A 164 -1.36 -0.73 -9.17
CA ALA A 164 -1.96 0.03 -8.08
C ALA A 164 -1.25 1.36 -7.83
N VAL A 165 -1.99 2.32 -7.29
CA VAL A 165 -1.51 3.64 -6.88
C VAL A 165 -1.84 3.87 -5.42
N ILE A 166 -0.94 4.49 -4.68
CA ILE A 166 -1.18 4.94 -3.32
C ILE A 166 -0.57 6.31 -3.09
N ARG A 167 -1.18 7.11 -2.22
CA ARG A 167 -0.64 8.38 -1.76
C ARG A 167 -0.30 8.28 -0.26
N PRO A 168 0.94 7.89 0.12
CA PRO A 168 1.33 7.74 1.53
C PRO A 168 1.23 9.07 2.28
N GLU A 169 0.39 9.11 3.32
CA GLU A 169 0.17 10.29 4.16
C GLU A 169 1.43 10.62 4.99
N TYR A 170 2.14 9.59 5.45
CA TYR A 170 3.37 9.73 6.21
C TYR A 170 4.58 9.08 5.54
N PHE A 171 5.78 9.51 5.93
CA PHE A 171 7.03 8.93 5.43
C PHE A 171 7.17 7.43 5.71
N HIS A 172 6.75 6.95 6.88
CA HIS A 172 6.80 5.52 7.19
C HIS A 172 5.88 4.69 6.29
N ASP A 173 4.75 5.23 5.86
CA ASP A 173 3.90 4.58 4.85
C ASP A 173 4.66 4.43 3.54
N ALA A 174 5.31 5.51 3.07
CA ALA A 174 6.13 5.45 1.86
C ALA A 174 7.23 4.38 1.95
N VAL A 175 7.88 4.23 3.12
CA VAL A 175 8.88 3.18 3.35
C VAL A 175 8.27 1.78 3.31
N LEU A 176 7.06 1.59 3.81
CA LEU A 176 6.36 0.30 3.71
C LEU A 176 6.14 -0.07 2.25
N PHE A 177 5.61 0.87 1.46
CA PHE A 177 5.28 0.65 0.05
C PHE A 177 6.48 0.64 -0.90
N SER A 178 7.62 1.26 -0.53
CA SER A 178 8.79 1.44 -1.41
C SER A 178 9.47 0.16 -1.88
N LYS A 179 9.09 -1.01 -1.33
CA LYS A 179 9.58 -2.31 -1.83
C LYS A 179 9.05 -2.67 -3.21
N LYS A 180 7.82 -2.25 -3.53
CA LYS A 180 7.14 -2.58 -4.79
C LYS A 180 6.67 -1.32 -5.54
N PHE A 181 6.35 -0.24 -4.82
CA PHE A 181 5.87 1.01 -5.37
C PHE A 181 7.00 2.02 -5.51
N HIS A 182 6.92 2.87 -6.52
CA HIS A 182 7.92 3.90 -6.81
C HIS A 182 7.24 5.26 -6.97
N PHE A 183 7.91 6.34 -6.58
CA PHE A 183 7.39 7.68 -6.85
C PHE A 183 7.46 7.97 -8.34
N LEU A 184 6.37 8.50 -8.91
CA LEU A 184 6.33 8.89 -10.32
C LEU A 184 7.18 10.13 -10.62
N THR A 185 7.45 10.97 -9.62
CA THR A 185 8.21 12.21 -9.80
C THR A 185 9.64 12.06 -9.29
N PRO A 186 10.66 12.53 -10.05
CA PRO A 186 12.04 12.52 -9.58
C PRO A 186 12.26 13.27 -8.27
N GLU A 187 11.49 14.34 -8.04
CA GLU A 187 11.58 15.19 -6.86
C GLU A 187 11.18 14.44 -5.58
N ALA A 188 10.04 13.72 -5.62
CA ALA A 188 9.58 12.94 -4.48
C ALA A 188 10.50 11.74 -4.22
N GLN A 189 10.97 11.07 -5.28
CA GLN A 189 11.93 9.97 -5.15
C GLN A 189 13.27 10.44 -4.56
N ALA A 190 13.78 11.59 -5.00
CA ALA A 190 15.00 12.19 -4.48
C ALA A 190 14.86 12.57 -3.00
N LEU A 191 13.73 13.18 -2.62
CA LEU A 191 13.45 13.52 -1.23
C LEU A 191 13.41 12.27 -0.32
N PHE A 192 12.72 11.22 -0.77
CA PHE A 192 12.68 9.94 -0.06
C PHE A 192 14.09 9.36 0.16
N PHE A 193 14.94 9.40 -0.88
CA PHE A 193 16.33 8.97 -0.76
C PHE A 193 17.18 9.88 0.12
N ALA A 194 17.00 11.20 0.05
CA ALA A 194 17.71 12.17 0.90
C ALA A 194 17.44 11.90 2.39
N LEU A 195 16.17 11.68 2.75
CA LEU A 195 15.77 11.32 4.12
C LEU A 195 16.45 10.03 4.60
N ARG A 196 16.52 9.01 3.76
CA ARG A 196 17.18 7.73 4.08
C ARG A 196 18.70 7.86 4.16
N ARG A 197 19.30 8.70 3.33
CA ARG A 197 20.75 8.95 3.25
C ARG A 197 21.23 9.73 4.46
N ASP A 198 20.62 10.87 4.73
CA ASP A 198 21.07 11.84 5.73
C ASP A 198 20.75 11.38 7.16
N PHE A 199 19.68 10.59 7.33
CA PHE A 199 19.26 10.02 8.61
C PHE A 199 19.43 8.49 8.67
N LYS A 200 20.46 7.94 8.03
CA LYS A 200 20.71 6.48 7.97
C LYS A 200 20.87 5.80 9.34
N ASN A 201 21.23 6.55 10.37
CA ASN A 201 21.39 6.06 11.75
C ASN A 201 20.10 6.19 12.57
N GLU A 202 19.09 6.89 12.05
CA GLU A 202 17.80 7.06 12.71
C GLU A 202 16.85 5.91 12.32
N SER A 203 15.97 5.56 13.25
CA SER A 203 14.88 4.64 12.93
C SER A 203 13.87 5.31 11.98
N ILE A 204 13.14 4.51 11.18
CA ILE A 204 12.06 5.02 10.33
C ILE A 204 11.02 5.81 11.14
N ARG A 205 10.75 5.36 12.37
CA ARG A 205 9.88 6.07 13.31
C ARG A 205 10.45 7.41 13.72
N GLY A 206 11.74 7.47 14.05
CA GLY A 206 12.45 8.70 14.37
C GLY A 206 12.35 9.71 13.24
N ILE A 207 12.70 9.31 12.01
CA ILE A 207 12.60 10.18 10.82
C ILE A 207 11.18 10.68 10.62
N SER A 208 10.18 9.79 10.70
CA SER A 208 8.77 10.17 10.56
C SER A 208 8.32 11.16 11.64
N THR A 209 8.80 10.98 12.87
CA THR A 209 8.49 11.86 14.00
C THR A 209 9.15 13.23 13.81
N TYR A 210 10.41 13.28 13.37
CA TYR A 210 11.10 14.54 13.06
C TYR A 210 10.43 15.29 11.91
N LEU A 211 10.01 14.61 10.84
CA LEU A 211 9.23 15.20 9.76
C LEU A 211 7.90 15.77 10.27
N HIS A 212 7.13 14.94 10.99
CA HIS A 212 5.81 15.34 11.49
C HIS A 212 5.87 16.51 12.48
N SER A 213 6.95 16.60 13.26
CA SER A 213 7.19 17.70 14.21
C SER A 213 7.92 18.91 13.62
N GLY A 214 8.17 18.94 12.30
CA GLY A 214 8.83 20.08 11.63
C GLY A 214 10.30 20.27 12.02
N LYS A 215 10.98 19.20 12.46
CA LYS A 215 12.37 19.23 12.95
C LYS A 215 13.42 18.98 11.87
N ILE A 216 13.01 18.66 10.64
CA ILE A 216 13.93 18.49 9.51
C ILE A 216 13.97 19.76 8.68
N ARG A 217 15.16 20.22 8.31
CA ARG A 217 15.35 21.34 7.40
C ARG A 217 16.19 20.98 6.19
N ASP A 218 15.88 21.62 5.07
CA ASP A 218 16.77 21.78 3.94
C ASP A 218 17.27 23.23 3.91
N HIS A 219 18.57 23.40 4.12
CA HIS A 219 19.20 24.71 4.32
C HIS A 219 18.51 25.54 5.43
N LYS A 220 17.66 26.50 5.04
CA LYS A 220 16.92 27.40 5.95
C LYS A 220 15.43 27.06 6.08
N ASN A 221 14.90 26.21 5.21
CA ASN A 221 13.46 25.92 5.15
C ASN A 221 13.14 24.66 5.95
N VAL A 222 12.06 24.71 6.72
CA VAL A 222 11.48 23.50 7.32
C VAL A 222 10.95 22.61 6.20
N LEU A 223 11.37 21.36 6.21
CA LEU A 223 10.94 20.36 5.26
C LEU A 223 9.63 19.75 5.74
N GLU A 224 8.61 19.82 4.90
CA GLU A 224 7.33 19.16 5.11
C GLU A 224 7.21 17.92 4.22
N TRP A 225 6.74 16.82 4.79
CA TRP A 225 6.34 15.66 4.00
C TRP A 225 5.06 15.98 3.25
N LYS A 226 5.13 15.95 1.91
CA LYS A 226 3.94 16.04 1.06
C LYS A 226 3.57 14.64 0.62
N ALA A 227 2.32 14.26 0.88
CA ALA A 227 1.78 13.03 0.34
C ALA A 227 1.78 13.16 -1.19
N VAL A 228 2.55 12.31 -1.87
CA VAL A 228 2.69 12.25 -3.34
C VAL A 228 2.52 10.80 -3.75
N GLU A 229 1.97 10.56 -4.93
CA GLU A 229 1.64 9.22 -5.39
C GLU A 229 2.87 8.35 -5.62
N MET A 230 2.73 7.10 -5.21
CA MET A 230 3.59 5.99 -5.57
C MET A 230 2.79 4.99 -6.40
N ILE A 231 3.42 4.42 -7.41
CA ILE A 231 2.78 3.48 -8.34
C ILE A 231 3.50 2.14 -8.34
N LEU A 232 2.71 1.08 -8.43
CA LEU A 232 3.13 -0.27 -8.77
C LEU A 232 2.58 -0.56 -10.16
N PHE A 233 3.47 -0.84 -11.12
CA PHE A 233 3.08 -1.41 -12.41
C PHE A 233 3.08 -2.93 -12.33
N LEU A 234 2.01 -3.56 -12.79
CA LEU A 234 1.96 -5.01 -12.97
C LEU A 234 2.87 -5.42 -14.15
N GLU A 235 2.81 -4.67 -15.24
CA GLU A 235 3.61 -4.91 -16.43
C GLU A 235 5.05 -4.42 -16.25
N LYS A 236 6.02 -5.34 -16.32
CA LYS A 236 7.44 -5.07 -16.03
C LYS A 236 8.08 -4.15 -17.06
N THR A 237 7.62 -4.19 -18.29
CA THR A 237 8.12 -3.40 -19.43
C THR A 237 7.80 -1.92 -19.26
N LEU A 238 6.57 -1.56 -18.90
CA LEU A 238 6.20 -0.20 -18.53
C LEU A 238 7.01 0.28 -17.33
N ASN A 239 7.18 -0.55 -16.29
CA ASN A 239 8.02 -0.19 -15.15
C ASN A 239 9.43 0.25 -15.57
N ALA A 240 10.12 -0.57 -16.38
CA ALA A 240 11.45 -0.24 -16.89
C ALA A 240 11.47 0.95 -17.86
N PHE A 241 10.37 1.17 -18.60
CA PHE A 241 10.22 2.32 -19.48
C PHE A 241 10.10 3.63 -18.69
N VAL A 242 9.30 3.63 -17.61
CA VAL A 242 9.12 4.79 -16.71
C VAL A 242 10.39 5.05 -15.91
N PHE A 243 10.83 4.04 -15.16
CA PHE A 243 11.95 4.13 -14.21
C PHE A 243 13.26 3.73 -14.88
N ASN A 244 13.61 4.50 -15.91
CA ASN A 244 14.81 4.29 -16.71
C ASN A 244 15.99 5.16 -16.24
N LYS A 245 17.15 4.98 -16.87
CA LYS A 245 18.38 5.75 -16.55
C LYS A 245 18.21 7.28 -16.61
N LYS A 246 17.31 7.81 -17.45
CA LYS A 246 17.03 9.25 -17.53
C LYS A 246 16.29 9.72 -16.28
N PHE A 247 15.34 8.91 -15.78
CA PHE A 247 14.68 9.15 -14.50
C PHE A 247 15.71 9.12 -13.36
N ASP A 248 16.52 8.07 -13.28
CA ASP A 248 17.55 7.93 -12.23
C ASP A 248 18.55 9.09 -12.23
N LYS A 249 18.97 9.54 -13.42
CA LYS A 249 19.87 10.70 -13.56
C LYS A 249 19.22 11.99 -13.06
N LYS A 250 17.92 12.18 -13.26
CA LYS A 250 17.19 13.33 -12.69
C LYS A 250 17.12 13.22 -11.18
N VAL A 251 16.77 12.04 -10.65
CA VAL A 251 16.73 11.77 -9.20
C VAL A 251 18.09 12.05 -8.57
N GLY A 252 19.19 11.52 -9.14
CA GLY A 252 20.54 11.73 -8.64
C GLY A 252 20.93 13.21 -8.59
N LYS A 253 20.69 13.97 -9.66
CA LYS A 253 20.96 15.41 -9.69
C LYS A 253 20.23 16.19 -8.60
N ILE A 254 18.97 15.87 -8.34
CA ILE A 254 18.16 16.52 -7.30
C ILE A 254 18.67 16.10 -5.92
N LEU A 255 18.93 14.81 -5.72
CA LEU A 255 19.43 14.24 -4.48
C LEU A 255 20.78 14.84 -4.08
N ASP A 256 21.68 15.08 -5.04
CA ASP A 256 23.00 15.68 -4.81
C ASP A 256 22.89 17.14 -4.34
N SER A 257 21.81 17.85 -4.69
CA SER A 257 21.57 19.22 -4.21
C SER A 257 20.91 19.30 -2.83
N MET A 258 20.32 18.20 -2.35
CA MET A 258 19.65 18.15 -1.05
C MET A 258 20.65 17.88 0.07
N LYS A 259 20.53 18.60 1.19
CA LYS A 259 21.25 18.28 2.42
C LYS A 259 20.37 18.54 3.64
N LEU A 260 19.88 17.46 4.24
CA LEU A 260 18.91 17.52 5.32
C LEU A 260 19.61 17.46 6.67
N ASN A 261 19.11 18.24 7.63
CA ASN A 261 19.61 18.26 9.00
C ASN A 261 18.44 18.29 9.98
N ILE A 262 18.64 17.69 11.17
CA ILE A 262 17.73 17.84 12.30
C ILE A 262 18.07 19.16 13.01
N VAL A 263 17.05 19.91 13.37
CA VAL A 263 17.18 21.09 14.22
C VAL A 263 17.02 20.65 15.66
N GLU A 264 18.10 20.71 16.43
CA GLU A 264 18.02 20.59 17.88
C GLU A 264 17.31 21.83 18.45
N SER A 265 16.41 21.58 19.41
CA SER A 265 15.62 22.61 20.07
C SER A 265 16.43 23.30 21.16
#